data_AF-A0A3B9RQ62-F1
#
_entry.id   AF-A0A3B9RQ62-F1
#
_cell.length_a   1.000
_cell.length_b   1.000
_cell.length_c   1.000
_cell.angle_alpha   90.00
_cell.angle_beta   90.00
_cell.angle_gamma   90.00
#
_symmetry.space_group_name_H-M   'P 1'
#
loop_
_entity.id
_entity.type
_entity.pdbx_description
1 polymer ?
#
loop_
_entity_poly.entity_id
_entity_poly.type
_entity_poly.pdbx_seq_one_letter_code
_entity_poly.pdbx_strand_id
1 'polypeptide(L)'
;MANVEFIGLACALSLSALGSGLGAGAAAQAAVGGWKKCYANGKPAPFIMVAFAGAPLTQTIYGFLLMNFIAAAIAAGASSMLALGVGVFGGMAIGLSAWMQGKTSACACDALAETGKGTANYFIVIGIV
;
A
#
# COMPACT_ATOMS: atom_id res chain seq x y z
N MET A 1 -1.60 33.86 -9.45
CA MET A 1 -1.15 32.54 -9.92
C MET A 1 -1.85 31.51 -9.07
N ALA A 2 -2.54 30.55 -9.69
CA ALA A 2 -3.32 29.58 -8.94
C ALA A 2 -2.38 28.51 -8.36
N ASN A 3 -2.49 28.26 -7.06
CA ASN A 3 -1.72 27.31 -6.23
C ASN A 3 -2.01 25.83 -6.57
N VAL A 4 -2.24 25.52 -7.85
CA VAL A 4 -2.76 24.23 -8.34
C VAL A 4 -1.70 23.14 -8.22
N GLU A 5 -0.42 23.52 -8.34
CA GLU A 5 0.70 22.62 -8.12
C GLU A 5 0.68 21.98 -6.72
N PHE A 6 0.30 22.73 -5.67
CA PHE A 6 0.20 22.19 -4.30
C PHE A 6 -0.88 21.14 -4.16
N ILE A 7 -1.95 21.21 -4.97
CA ILE A 7 -2.97 20.16 -5.04
C ILE A 7 -2.35 18.89 -5.63
N GLY A 8 -1.52 19.01 -6.67
CA GLY A 8 -0.76 17.89 -7.23
C GLY A 8 0.12 17.20 -6.18
N LEU A 9 0.90 17.97 -5.42
CA LEU A 9 1.72 17.46 -4.33
C LEU A 9 0.88 16.73 -3.28
N ALA A 10 -0.23 17.35 -2.85
CA ALA A 10 -1.14 16.78 -1.87
C ALA A 10 -1.76 15.47 -2.38
N CYS A 11 -2.20 15.42 -3.64
CA CYS A 11 -2.78 14.23 -4.25
C CYS A 11 -1.77 13.07 -4.36
N ALA A 12 -0.51 13.35 -4.71
CA ALA A 12 0.53 12.32 -4.81
C ALA A 12 0.68 11.54 -3.50
N LEU A 13 0.73 12.25 -2.37
CA LEU A 13 0.86 11.62 -1.06
C LEU A 13 -0.47 11.05 -0.55
N SER A 14 -1.53 11.85 -0.57
CA SER A 14 -2.80 11.49 0.08
C SER A 14 -3.50 10.31 -0.58
N LEU A 15 -3.53 10.23 -1.91
CA LEU A 15 -4.19 9.13 -2.62
C LEU A 15 -3.41 7.82 -2.46
N SER A 16 -2.08 7.90 -2.47
CA SER A 16 -1.20 6.78 -2.14
C SER A 16 -1.45 6.29 -0.71
N ALA A 17 -1.46 7.21 0.26
CA ALA A 17 -1.68 6.89 1.68
C ALA A 17 -3.08 6.33 1.94
N LEU A 18 -4.10 6.81 1.23
CA LEU A 18 -5.46 6.30 1.31
C LEU A 18 -5.52 4.85 0.84
N GLY A 19 -4.90 4.54 -0.31
CA GLY A 19 -4.75 3.17 -0.78
C GLY A 19 -4.03 2.27 0.22
N SER A 20 -2.91 2.74 0.78
CA SER A 20 -2.14 2.02 1.80
C SER A 20 -2.97 1.73 3.05
N GLY A 21 -3.72 2.72 3.55
CA GLY A 21 -4.56 2.56 4.73
C GLY A 21 -5.67 1.55 4.50
N LEU A 22 -6.32 1.60 3.34
CA LEU A 22 -7.33 0.62 2.94
C LEU A 22 -6.72 -0.78 2.80
N GLY A 23 -5.59 -0.91 2.09
CA GLY A 23 -4.93 -2.18 1.84
C GLY A 23 -4.38 -2.83 3.12
N ALA A 24 -3.65 -2.06 3.93
CA ALA A 24 -3.15 -2.52 5.22
C ALA A 24 -4.29 -2.89 6.17
N GLY A 25 -5.38 -2.11 6.16
CA GLY A 25 -6.59 -2.41 6.93
C GLY A 25 -7.22 -3.75 6.55
N ALA A 26 -7.33 -4.06 5.26
CA ALA A 26 -7.85 -5.35 4.78
C ALA A 26 -6.94 -6.52 5.21
N ALA A 27 -5.63 -6.37 5.02
CA ALA A 27 -4.66 -7.39 5.38
C ALA A 27 -4.54 -7.61 6.90
N ALA A 28 -4.65 -6.54 7.70
CA ALA A 28 -4.62 -6.61 9.16
C ALA A 28 -5.84 -7.35 9.73
N GLN A 29 -7.05 -7.08 9.22
CA GLN A 29 -8.25 -7.81 9.60
C GLN A 29 -8.10 -9.31 9.34
N ALA A 30 -7.54 -9.68 8.19
CA ALA A 30 -7.26 -11.07 7.84
C ALA A 30 -6.16 -11.70 8.73
N ALA A 31 -5.11 -10.95 9.09
CA ALA A 31 -4.08 -11.43 10.02
C ALA A 31 -4.68 -11.74 11.41
N VAL A 32 -5.52 -10.84 11.95
CA VAL A 32 -6.24 -11.06 13.21
C VAL A 32 -7.12 -12.31 13.13
N GLY A 33 -7.87 -12.47 12.03
CA GLY A 33 -8.68 -13.67 11.77
C GLY A 33 -7.84 -14.95 11.69
N GLY A 34 -6.70 -14.89 10.99
CA GLY A 34 -5.75 -15.98 10.86
C GLY A 34 -5.17 -16.42 12.20
N TRP A 35 -4.71 -15.48 13.03
CA TRP A 35 -4.23 -15.80 14.38
C TRP A 35 -5.31 -16.39 15.26
N LYS A 36 -6.53 -15.82 15.25
CA LYS A 36 -7.69 -16.40 15.95
C LYS A 36 -7.90 -17.86 15.56
N LYS A 37 -7.83 -18.18 14.26
CA LYS A 37 -7.98 -19.55 13.73
C LYS A 37 -6.85 -20.46 14.19
N CYS A 38 -5.61 -19.99 14.21
CA CYS A 38 -4.49 -20.75 14.75
C CYS A 38 -4.69 -21.07 16.23
N TYR A 39 -5.02 -20.06 17.05
CA TYR A 39 -5.25 -20.22 18.49
C TYR A 39 -6.39 -21.19 18.80
N ALA A 40 -7.52 -21.07 18.09
CA ALA A 40 -8.68 -21.95 18.28
C ALA A 40 -8.37 -23.42 17.98
N ASN A 41 -7.39 -23.70 17.10
CA ASN A 41 -7.00 -25.04 16.70
C ASN A 41 -5.72 -25.54 17.40
N GLY A 42 -5.23 -24.83 18.43
CA GLY A 42 -3.99 -25.19 19.13
C GLY A 42 -2.74 -25.15 18.24
N LYS A 43 -2.77 -24.40 17.13
CA LYS A 43 -1.64 -24.22 16.20
C LYS A 43 -0.85 -22.96 16.55
N PRO A 44 0.48 -22.93 16.32
CA PRO A 44 1.27 -21.71 16.47
C PRO A 44 0.75 -20.60 15.55
N ALA A 45 0.58 -19.39 16.09
CA ALA A 45 0.18 -18.21 15.33
C ALA A 45 1.40 -17.56 14.65
N PRO A 46 1.47 -17.52 13.30
CA PRO A 46 2.65 -17.00 12.61
C PRO A 46 2.76 -15.48 12.73
N PHE A 47 3.79 -14.99 13.42
CA PHE A 47 4.05 -13.54 13.53
C PHE A 47 4.28 -12.87 12.17
N ILE A 48 4.76 -13.61 11.17
CA ILE A 48 5.04 -13.09 9.82
C ILE A 48 3.80 -12.51 9.11
N MET A 49 2.58 -12.82 9.55
CA MET A 49 1.36 -12.19 9.04
C MET A 49 1.34 -10.65 9.27
N VAL A 50 2.11 -10.14 10.26
CA VAL A 50 2.33 -8.69 10.43
C VAL A 50 2.98 -8.08 9.19
N ALA A 51 3.93 -8.78 8.57
CA ALA A 51 4.61 -8.27 7.38
C ALA A 51 3.68 -8.29 6.15
N PHE A 52 2.74 -9.23 6.04
CA PHE A 52 1.68 -9.16 5.03
C PHE A 52 0.77 -7.96 5.26
N ALA A 53 0.38 -7.70 6.52
CA ALA A 53 -0.40 -6.53 6.88
C ALA A 53 0.32 -5.20 6.60
N GLY A 54 1.64 -5.18 6.77
CA GLY A 54 2.47 -3.99 6.54
C GLY A 54 2.87 -3.74 5.09
N ALA A 55 2.80 -4.73 4.20
CA ALA A 55 3.25 -4.59 2.81
C ALA A 55 2.65 -3.35 2.08
N PRO A 56 1.34 -3.06 2.19
CA PRO A 56 0.72 -1.91 1.53
C PRO A 56 1.30 -0.54 1.93
N LEU A 57 1.94 -0.42 3.10
CA LEU A 57 2.50 0.85 3.58
C LEU A 57 3.67 1.35 2.71
N THR A 58 4.31 0.46 1.95
CA THR A 58 5.36 0.81 0.98
C THR A 58 4.88 1.85 -0.03
N GLN A 59 3.60 1.79 -0.41
CA GLN A 59 3.00 2.70 -1.39
C GLN A 59 2.87 4.13 -0.87
N THR A 60 2.73 4.33 0.45
CA THR A 60 2.82 5.67 1.05
C THR A 60 4.21 6.27 0.88
N ILE A 61 5.27 5.45 0.96
CA ILE A 61 6.65 5.90 0.73
C ILE A 61 6.82 6.31 -0.74
N TYR A 62 6.29 5.53 -1.69
CA TYR A 62 6.32 5.91 -3.10
C TYR A 62 5.53 7.20 -3.38
N GLY A 63 4.37 7.39 -2.74
CA GLY A 63 3.62 8.64 -2.80
C GLY A 63 4.41 9.84 -2.24
N PHE A 64 5.14 9.65 -1.14
CA PHE A 64 6.04 10.68 -0.60
C PHE A 64 7.19 11.01 -1.55
N LEU A 65 7.82 10.00 -2.17
CA LEU A 65 8.86 10.22 -3.17
C LEU A 65 8.31 10.98 -4.38
N LEU A 66 7.13 10.58 -4.89
CA LEU A 66 6.47 11.26 -6.00
C LEU A 66 6.19 12.73 -5.68
N MET A 67 5.68 13.03 -4.48
CA MET A 67 5.46 14.41 -4.02
C MET A 67 6.76 15.24 -4.08
N ASN A 68 7.89 14.69 -3.62
CA ASN A 68 9.18 15.38 -3.64
C ASN A 68 9.71 15.58 -5.07
N PHE A 69 9.52 14.61 -5.96
CA PHE A 69 9.90 14.75 -7.37
C PHE A 69 9.05 15.79 -8.09
N ILE A 70 7.76 15.88 -7.80
CA ILE A 70 6.89 16.94 -8.34
C ILE A 70 7.38 18.31 -7.82
N ALA A 71 7.66 18.43 -6.52
CA ALA A 71 8.15 19.68 -5.92
C ALA A 71 9.45 20.17 -6.59
N ALA A 72 10.41 19.26 -6.80
CA ALA A 72 11.66 19.56 -7.49
C ALA A 72 11.43 19.99 -8.95
N ALA A 73 10.52 19.34 -9.67
CA ALA A 73 10.18 19.69 -11.05
C ALA A 73 9.55 21.08 -11.17
N ILE A 74 8.66 21.46 -10.24
CA ILE A 74 8.07 22.80 -10.19
C ILE A 74 9.14 23.86 -9.94
N ALA A 75 10.05 23.61 -9.00
CA ALA A 75 11.18 24.51 -8.73
C ALA A 75 12.09 24.70 -9.96
N ALA A 76 12.17 23.69 -10.83
CA ALA A 76 12.88 23.73 -12.11
C ALA A 76 12.06 24.35 -13.26
N GLY A 77 10.86 24.87 -13.00
CA GLY A 77 10.03 25.56 -14.00
C GLY A 77 9.01 24.68 -14.75
N ALA A 78 8.73 23.47 -14.25
CA ALA A 78 7.68 22.63 -14.83
C ALA A 78 6.28 23.27 -14.66
N SER A 79 5.37 22.97 -15.60
CA SER A 79 4.02 23.55 -15.56
C SER A 79 3.19 23.06 -14.36
N SER A 80 2.45 23.97 -13.70
CA SER A 80 1.57 23.63 -12.58
C SER A 80 0.48 22.63 -12.93
N MET A 81 -0.04 22.67 -14.17
CA MET A 81 -1.07 21.74 -14.62
C MET A 81 -0.53 20.32 -14.80
N LEU A 82 0.72 20.19 -15.26
CA LEU A 82 1.40 18.89 -15.30
C LEU A 82 1.63 18.35 -13.89
N ALA A 83 2.06 19.20 -12.95
CA ALA A 83 2.23 18.81 -11.55
C ALA A 83 0.92 18.28 -10.92
N LEU A 84 -0.20 18.94 -11.21
CA LEU A 84 -1.53 18.45 -10.80
C LEU A 84 -1.82 17.08 -11.41
N GLY A 85 -1.68 16.94 -12.73
CA GLY A 85 -1.99 15.70 -13.43
C GLY A 85 -1.16 14.53 -12.91
N VAL A 86 0.16 14.72 -12.79
CA VAL A 86 1.07 13.69 -12.26
C VAL A 86 0.72 13.34 -10.81
N GLY A 87 0.41 14.34 -9.99
CA GLY A 87 0.02 14.11 -8.59
C GLY A 87 -1.27 13.31 -8.44
N VAL A 88 -2.31 13.66 -9.20
CA VAL A 88 -3.61 12.98 -9.18
C VAL A 88 -3.50 11.57 -9.75
N PHE A 89 -3.05 11.41 -11.00
CA PHE A 89 -3.01 10.10 -11.65
C PHE A 89 -1.93 9.19 -11.06
N GLY A 90 -0.77 9.73 -10.70
CA GLY A 90 0.30 8.98 -10.04
C GLY A 90 -0.12 8.53 -8.64
N GLY A 91 -0.69 9.43 -7.84
CA GLY A 91 -1.22 9.09 -6.52
C GLY A 91 -2.34 8.04 -6.56
N MET A 92 -3.27 8.13 -7.53
CA MET A 92 -4.31 7.11 -7.72
C MET A 92 -3.73 5.75 -8.12
N ALA A 93 -2.75 5.72 -9.03
CA ALA A 93 -2.14 4.46 -9.47
C ALA A 93 -1.41 3.75 -8.32
N ILE A 94 -0.63 4.50 -7.54
CA ILE A 94 0.06 4.00 -6.34
C ILE A 94 -0.96 3.52 -5.30
N GLY A 95 -2.02 4.31 -5.05
CA GLY A 95 -3.08 3.94 -4.12
C GLY A 95 -3.85 2.68 -4.55
N LEU A 96 -4.11 2.50 -5.84
CA LEU A 96 -4.75 1.31 -6.38
C LEU A 96 -3.88 0.06 -6.20
N SER A 97 -2.57 0.17 -6.48
CA SER A 97 -1.59 -0.89 -6.21
C SER A 97 -1.63 -1.27 -4.72
N ALA A 98 -1.59 -0.29 -3.81
CA ALA A 98 -1.64 -0.53 -2.37
C ALA A 98 -2.89 -1.29 -1.91
N TRP A 99 -4.06 -0.92 -2.43
CA TRP A 99 -5.32 -1.59 -2.13
C TRP A 99 -5.30 -3.04 -2.60
N MET A 100 -4.84 -3.30 -3.82
CA MET A 100 -4.75 -4.65 -4.36
C MET A 100 -3.70 -5.49 -3.64
N GLN A 101 -2.57 -4.88 -3.27
CA GLN A 101 -1.53 -5.53 -2.47
C GLN A 101 -2.10 -5.98 -1.13
N GLY A 102 -2.92 -5.14 -0.48
CA GLY A 102 -3.64 -5.48 0.74
C GLY A 102 -4.62 -6.65 0.59
N LYS A 103 -5.36 -6.72 -0.52
CA LYS A 103 -6.26 -7.85 -0.81
C LYS A 103 -5.48 -9.15 -1.01
N THR A 104 -4.36 -9.11 -1.73
CA THR A 104 -3.47 -10.28 -1.91
C THR A 104 -2.87 -10.71 -0.57
N SER A 105 -2.42 -9.76 0.25
CA SER A 105 -1.94 -10.01 1.61
C SER A 105 -3.00 -10.64 2.51
N ALA A 106 -4.27 -10.22 2.39
CA ALA A 106 -5.37 -10.82 3.14
C ALA A 106 -5.55 -12.30 2.80
N CYS A 107 -5.50 -12.67 1.52
CA CYS A 107 -5.52 -14.07 1.08
C CYS A 107 -4.28 -14.85 1.58
N ALA A 108 -3.10 -14.21 1.60
CA ALA A 108 -1.89 -14.81 2.14
C ALA A 108 -2.00 -15.10 3.64
N CYS A 109 -2.61 -14.20 4.43
CA CYS A 109 -2.88 -14.42 5.85
C CYS A 109 -3.77 -15.65 6.07
N ASP A 110 -4.87 -15.77 5.31
CA ASP A 110 -5.77 -16.92 5.44
C ASP A 110 -5.09 -18.23 5.03
N ALA A 111 -4.43 -18.24 3.86
CA ALA A 111 -3.71 -19.42 3.36
C ALA A 111 -2.59 -19.87 4.33
N LEU A 112 -1.84 -18.91 4.90
CA LEU A 112 -0.80 -19.22 5.88
C LEU A 112 -1.40 -19.74 7.20
N ALA A 113 -2.53 -19.21 7.65
CA ALA A 113 -3.19 -19.66 8.87
C ALA A 113 -3.71 -21.11 8.76
N GLU A 114 -4.16 -21.50 7.57
CA GLU A 114 -4.60 -22.86 7.29
C GLU A 114 -3.45 -23.86 7.15
N THR A 115 -2.50 -23.51 6.28
CA THR A 115 -1.50 -24.46 5.77
C THR A 115 -0.16 -24.39 6.49
N GLY A 116 0.18 -23.25 7.10
CA GLY A 116 1.50 -22.98 7.66
C GLY A 116 2.64 -22.95 6.63
N LYS A 117 2.31 -22.87 5.33
CA LYS A 117 3.27 -22.97 4.22
C LYS A 117 3.11 -21.82 3.24
N GLY A 118 4.13 -21.61 2.40
CA GLY A 118 4.03 -20.74 1.22
C GLY A 118 4.43 -19.28 1.42
N THR A 119 4.94 -18.91 2.60
CA THR A 119 5.30 -17.51 2.95
C THR A 119 6.10 -16.78 1.86
N ALA A 120 7.17 -17.39 1.33
CA ALA A 120 7.99 -16.78 0.28
C ALA A 120 7.21 -16.54 -1.01
N ASN A 121 6.41 -17.53 -1.45
CA ASN A 121 5.58 -17.41 -2.65
C ASN A 121 4.55 -16.30 -2.49
N TYR A 122 3.97 -16.16 -1.30
CA TYR A 122 3.00 -15.09 -1.03
C TYR A 122 3.66 -13.72 -1.12
N PHE A 123 4.86 -13.53 -0.58
CA PHE A 123 5.59 -12.27 -0.72
C PHE A 123 5.94 -11.95 -2.17
N ILE A 124 6.32 -12.96 -2.97
CA ILE A 124 6.60 -12.75 -4.41
C ILE A 124 5.36 -12.19 -5.10
N VAL A 125 4.18 -12.78 -4.88
CA VAL A 125 2.94 -12.32 -5.51
C VAL A 125 2.49 -10.96 -4.96
N ILE A 126 2.60 -10.73 -3.64
CA ILE A 126 2.33 -9.42 -3.02
C ILE A 126 3.24 -8.34 -3.62
N GLY A 127 4.50 -8.64 -3.88
CA GLY A 127 5.48 -7.69 -4.44
C GLY A 127 5.33 -7.41 -5.94
N ILE A 128 4.56 -8.23 -6.68
CA ILE A 128 4.22 -7.95 -8.09
C ILE A 128 3.13 -6.86 -8.18
N VAL A 129 2.27 -6.78 -7.17
CA VAL A 129 1.14 -5.84 -7.10
C VAL A 129 1.60 -4.47 -6.67
#